data_AF-A0A915D5T3-F1
#
_entry.id   AF-A0A915D5T3-F1
#
_cell.length_a   1.000
_cell.length_b   1.000
_cell.length_c   1.000
_cell.angle_alpha   90.00
_cell.angle_beta   90.00
_cell.angle_gamma   90.00
#
_symmetry.space_group_name_H-M   'P 1'
#
loop_
_entity.id
_entity.type
_entity.pdbx_description
1 polymer ?
#
loop_
_entity_poly.entity_id
_entity_poly.type
_entity_poly.pdbx_seq_one_letter_code
_entity_poly.pdbx_strand_id
1 'polypeptide(L)' 'MPERFLENEQLKKVEEFIPFSLGKRQCIGESLARAELFLFSANLFYLFKISAVNPEKPPSINKESGFTVSPAIILVE' A
#
# COMPACT_ATOMS: atom_id res chain seq x y z
N MET A 1 7.51 -10.06 -1.12
CA MET A 1 6.22 -10.76 -1.26
C MET A 1 5.42 -10.62 0.04
N PRO A 2 4.07 -10.53 0.02
CA PRO A 2 3.25 -10.28 1.21
C PRO A 2 3.44 -11.29 2.35
N GLU A 3 3.76 -12.54 2.03
CA GLU A 3 3.94 -13.67 2.95
C GLU A 3 5.06 -13.43 3.97
N ARG A 4 5.97 -12.49 3.70
CA ARG A 4 7.01 -12.07 4.67
C ARG A 4 6.44 -11.50 5.97
N PHE A 5 5.17 -11.10 5.99
CA PHE A 5 4.46 -10.60 7.16
C PHE A 5 3.65 -11.69 7.88
N LEU A 6 3.82 -12.96 7.49
CA LEU A 6 3.16 -14.11 8.11
C LEU A 6 4.15 -14.98 8.88
N GLU A 7 3.66 -15.60 9.95
CA GLU A 7 4.31 -16.67 10.70
C GLU A 7 3.23 -17.66 11.15
N ASN A 8 3.32 -18.91 10.69
CA ASN A 8 2.29 -19.93 10.93
C ASN A 8 0.87 -19.45 10.55
N GLU A 9 0.75 -18.82 9.36
CA GLU A 9 -0.50 -18.23 8.83
C GLU A 9 -1.08 -17.06 9.64
N GLN A 10 -0.41 -16.64 10.71
CA GLN A 10 -0.79 -15.48 11.50
C GLN A 10 0.05 -14.27 11.12
N LEU A 11 -0.53 -13.07 11.25
CA LEU A 11 0.20 -11.84 11.05
C LEU A 11 1.29 -11.71 12.12
N LYS A 12 2.53 -11.53 11.69
CA LYS A 12 3.63 -11.17 12.57
C LYS A 12 3.96 -9.69 12.46
N LYS A 13 4.41 -9.12 13.58
CA LYS A 13 4.99 -7.78 13.60
C LYS A 13 6.42 -7.85 13.07
N VAL A 14 6.77 -6.95 12.16
CA VAL A 14 8.13 -6.80 11.63
C VAL A 14 8.68 -5.48 12.18
N GLU A 15 9.63 -5.55 13.10
CA GLU A 15 10.14 -4.36 13.83
C GLU A 15 10.88 -3.39 12.91
N GLU A 16 11.46 -3.88 11.81
CA GLU A 16 12.13 -3.07 10.78
C GLU A 16 11.13 -2.34 9.86
N PHE A 17 9.83 -2.62 9.96
CA PHE A 17 8.81 -1.99 9.13
C PHE A 17 8.25 -0.73 9.80
N ILE A 18 8.84 0.42 9.46
CA ILE A 18 8.59 1.71 10.11
C ILE A 18 8.06 2.77 9.11
N PRO A 19 6.84 2.63 8.55
CA PRO A 19 6.29 3.60 7.59
C PRO A 19 5.80 4.90 8.24
N PHE A 20 5.57 4.91 9.56
CA PHE A 20 4.97 6.04 10.31
C PHE A 20 5.95 6.70 11.30
N SER A 21 7.26 6.50 11.10
CA SER A 21 8.32 6.93 12.03
C SER A 21 8.19 6.27 13.43
N LEU A 22 9.03 6.69 14.38
CA LEU A 22 9.06 6.21 15.77
C LEU A 22 9.28 7.35 16.77
N GLY A 23 8.89 7.12 18.03
CA GLY A 23 9.19 8.02 19.15
C GLY A 23 8.31 9.28 19.20
N LYS A 24 8.84 10.38 19.75
CA LYS A 24 8.08 11.62 20.02
C LYS A 24 7.48 12.30 18.78
N ARG A 25 7.95 11.93 17.58
CA ARG A 25 7.49 12.47 16.29
C ARG A 25 6.88 11.39 15.39
N GLN A 26 6.44 10.27 15.97
CA GLN A 26 5.63 9.28 15.26
C GLN A 26 4.38 9.94 14.68
N CYS A 27 3.95 9.47 13.50
CA CYS A 27 2.78 10.01 12.82
C CYS A 27 1.54 9.91 13.71
N ILE A 28 0.98 11.07 14.09
CA ILE A 28 -0.24 11.14 14.90
C ILE A 28 -1.45 10.52 14.19
N GLY A 29 -1.41 10.44 12.86
CA GLY A 29 -2.44 9.87 12.01
C GLY A 29 -2.29 8.36 11.74
N GLU A 30 -1.33 7.66 12.34
CA GLU A 30 -1.06 6.24 12.02
C GLU A 30 -2.31 5.35 12.13
N SER A 31 -3.04 5.44 13.24
CA SER A 31 -4.23 4.60 13.46
C SER A 31 -5.32 4.87 12.41
N LEU A 32 -5.52 6.14 12.03
CA LEU A 32 -6.48 6.53 11.01
C LEU A 32 -6.04 6.03 9.63
N ALA A 33 -4.78 6.28 9.25
CA ALA A 33 -4.23 5.85 7.97
C ALA A 33 -4.30 4.32 7.80
N ARG A 34 -4.04 3.54 8.86
CA ARG A 34 -4.18 2.08 8.83
C ARG A 34 -5.63 1.64 8.61
N ALA A 35 -6.58 2.27 9.31
CA ALA A 35 -8.00 1.97 9.15
C ALA A 35 -8.49 2.31 7.74
N GLU A 36 -8.14 3.50 7.23
CA GLU A 36 -8.50 3.94 5.88
C GLU A 36 -7.91 3.03 4.81
N LEU A 37 -6.61 2.69 4.89
CA LEU A 37 -5.96 1.79 3.93
C LEU A 37 -6.62 0.41 3.91
N PHE A 38 -6.96 -0.13 5.08
CA PHE A 38 -7.64 -1.43 5.16
C PHE A 38 -9.03 -1.36 4.54
N LEU A 39 -9.87 -0.43 4.97
CA LEU A 39 -11.25 -0.32 4.51
C LEU A 39 -11.32 0.03 3.02
N PHE A 40 -10.52 0.98 2.55
CA PHE A 40 -10.50 1.37 1.15
C PHE A 40 -10.04 0.20 0.27
N SER A 41 -8.92 -0.44 0.59
CA SER A 41 -8.38 -1.53 -0.23
C SER A 41 -9.29 -2.75 -0.22
N ALA A 42 -9.81 -3.14 0.95
CA ALA A 42 -10.72 -4.28 1.07
C ALA A 42 -12.00 -4.07 0.25
N ASN A 43 -12.62 -2.90 0.36
CA ASN A 43 -13.83 -2.60 -0.42
C ASN A 43 -13.53 -2.46 -1.91
N LEU A 44 -12.41 -1.83 -2.27
CA LEU A 44 -12.00 -1.66 -3.67
C LEU A 44 -11.85 -3.03 -4.37
N PHE A 45 -11.16 -3.97 -3.75
CA PHE A 45 -10.97 -5.31 -4.32
C PHE A 45 -12.18 -6.24 -4.16
N TYR A 46 -13.06 -5.98 -3.19
CA TYR A 46 -14.31 -6.71 -3.04
C TYR A 46 -15.32 -6.33 -4.13
N LEU A 47 -15.39 -5.05 -4.50
CA LEU A 47 -16.39 -4.52 -5.42
C LEU A 47 -15.93 -4.49 -6.88
N PHE A 48 -14.64 -4.32 -7.13
CA PHE A 48 -14.11 -4.13 -8.48
C PHE A 48 -13.03 -5.16 -8.81
N LYS A 49 -13.03 -5.58 -10.08
CA LYS A 49 -11.89 -6.28 -10.67
C LYS A 49 -11.05 -5.24 -11.40
N ILE A 50 -9.85 -4.97 -10.88
CA ILE A 50 -8.97 -3.93 -11.43
C ILE A 50 -8.00 -4.56 -12.42
N SER A 51 -7.95 -3.97 -13.61
CA SER A 51 -7.06 -4.34 -14.71
C SER A 51 -6.39 -3.12 -15.30
N ALA A 52 -5.26 -3.32 -15.98
CA ALA A 52 -4.68 -2.27 -16.80
C ALA A 52 -5.51 -2.11 -18.08
N VAL A 53 -5.83 -0.87 -18.45
CA VAL A 53 -6.61 -0.54 -19.67
C VAL A 53 -5.97 -1.12 -20.94
N ASN A 54 -4.65 -1.24 -20.96
CA ASN A 54 -3.93 -1.94 -22.02
C ASN A 54 -3.08 -3.06 -21.41
N PRO A 55 -3.51 -4.34 -21.50
CA PRO A 55 -2.75 -5.48 -20.98
C PRO A 55 -1.38 -5.68 -21.63
N GLU A 56 -1.22 -5.31 -22.91
CA GLU A 56 0.04 -5.43 -23.65
C GLU A 56 1.06 -4.35 -23.25
N LYS A 57 0.58 -3.24 -22.68
CA LYS A 57 1.39 -2.14 -22.19
C LYS A 57 1.09 -1.89 -20.71
N PRO A 58 1.64 -2.71 -19.80
CA PRO A 58 1.38 -2.57 -18.38
C PRO A 58 1.81 -1.20 -17.86
N PRO A 59 1.19 -0.69 -16.78
CA PRO A 59 1.58 0.55 -16.16
C PRO A 59 3.06 0.57 -15.79
N SER A 60 3.69 1.73 -15.96
CA SER A 60 5.08 1.90 -15.56
C SER A 60 5.24 1.76 -14.05
N ILE A 61 6.29 1.08 -13.61
CA ILE A 61 6.68 0.96 -12.21
C ILE A 61 7.65 2.08 -11.76
N ASN A 62 7.93 3.03 -12.66
CA ASN A 62 8.77 4.17 -12.33
C ASN A 62 8.10 5.04 -11.26
N LYS A 63 8.91 5.47 -10.29
CA LYS A 63 8.48 6.26 -9.15
C LYS A 63 8.77 7.73 -9.41
N GLU A 64 7.80 8.58 -9.13
CA GLU A 64 8.01 10.01 -8.97
C GLU A 64 8.41 10.26 -7.51
N SER A 65 9.64 10.77 -7.32
CA SER A 65 10.21 10.99 -6.00
C SER A 65 10.18 12.49 -5.68
N GLY A 66 9.57 12.84 -4.55
CA GLY A 66 9.56 14.19 -3.97
C GLY A 66 9.57 14.09 -2.45
N PHE A 67 8.74 14.90 -1.79
CA PHE A 67 8.51 14.75 -0.34
C PHE A 67 7.85 13.40 0.01
N THR A 68 7.00 12.90 -0.89
CA THR A 68 6.46 11.53 -0.88
C THR A 68 6.87 10.79 -2.15
N VAL A 69 6.59 9.49 -2.21
CA VAL A 69 6.78 8.66 -3.41
C VAL A 69 5.42 8.33 -3.99
N SER A 70 5.22 8.65 -5.26
CA SER A 70 3.99 8.31 -6.01
C SER A 70 4.34 7.61 -7.32
N PRO A 71 3.44 6.79 -7.88
CA PRO A 71 3.59 6.34 -9.26
C PRO A 71 3.34 7.51 -10.23
N ALA A 72 3.90 7.42 -11.43
CA ALA A 72 3.39 8.20 -12.56
C ALA A 72 1.92 7.81 -12.86
N ILE A 73 1.18 8.64 -13.60
CA ILE A 73 -0.24 8.41 -13.88
C ILE A 73 -0.48 6.99 -14.43
N ILE A 74 -1.37 6.25 -13.77
CA ILE A 74 -1.79 4.89 -14.14
C ILE A 74 -3.25 4.91 -14.58
N LEU A 75 -3.54 4.29 -15.73
CA LEU A 75 -4.90 4.05 -16.21
C LEU A 75 -5.31 2.61 -15.88
N VAL A 76 -6.43 2.46 -15.19
CA VAL A 76 -7.03 1.17 -14.84
C VAL A 76 -8.50 1.12 -15.29
N GLU A 77 -8.98 -0.09 -15.56
CA GLU A 77 -10.38 -0.44 -15.83
C GLU A 77 -10.89 -1.50 -14.85
#